data_AF-A0A5C4LJ95-F1
#
_entry.id   AF-A0A5C4LJ95-F1
#
_cell.length_a   1.000
_cell.length_b   1.000
_cell.length_c   1.000
_cell.angle_alpha   90.00
_cell.angle_beta   90.00
_cell.angle_gamma   90.00
#
_symmetry.space_group_name_H-M   'P 1'
#
loop_
_entity.id
_entity.type
_entity.pdbx_description
1 polymer ?
#
loop_
_entity_poly.entity_id
_entity_poly.type
_entity_poly.pdbx_seq_one_letter_code
_entity_poly.pdbx_strand_id
1 'polypeptide(L)'
;MTLFRTCLLTIAATAAATAASAGEIRPAGAASLDLGPLAGVAYYAAEPAGYRVVVTLAPRAAAPASRFEAVLAPGQSVTVSTPREAGAAARAVTISRDGDAVSVTPVRVRQTAEATAAIE
;
A
#
# COMPACT_ATOMS: atom_id res chain seq x y z
N MET A 1 -26.66 -40.77 -43.67
CA MET A 1 -25.49 -39.88 -43.64
C MET A 1 -25.84 -38.58 -42.90
N THR A 2 -25.71 -38.53 -41.57
CA THR A 2 -25.56 -37.27 -40.83
C THR A 2 -25.20 -37.57 -39.37
N LEU A 3 -23.90 -37.64 -39.08
CA LEU A 3 -23.35 -37.62 -37.72
C LEU A 3 -23.10 -36.14 -37.36
N PHE A 4 -24.01 -35.51 -36.64
CA PHE A 4 -23.76 -34.19 -36.05
C PHE A 4 -22.97 -34.36 -34.76
N ARG A 5 -21.65 -34.21 -34.85
CA ARG A 5 -20.72 -34.17 -33.72
C ARG A 5 -20.75 -32.75 -33.14
N THR A 6 -21.41 -32.59 -32.00
CA THR A 6 -21.42 -31.34 -31.25
C THR A 6 -20.05 -31.15 -30.57
N CYS A 7 -19.27 -30.19 -31.05
CA CYS A 7 -17.97 -29.83 -30.51
C CYS A 7 -18.17 -28.82 -29.37
N LEU A 8 -17.92 -29.22 -28.12
CA LEU A 8 -17.93 -28.34 -26.95
C LEU A 8 -16.60 -27.58 -26.90
N LEU A 9 -16.63 -26.25 -27.10
CA LEU A 9 -15.50 -25.35 -26.89
C LEU A 9 -15.50 -24.86 -25.44
N THR A 10 -14.54 -25.35 -24.66
CA THR A 10 -14.23 -24.84 -23.31
C THR A 10 -13.36 -23.58 -23.42
N ILE A 11 -13.94 -22.42 -23.11
CA ILE A 11 -13.19 -21.16 -23.01
C ILE A 11 -12.54 -21.12 -21.62
N ALA A 12 -11.23 -21.35 -21.55
CA ALA A 12 -10.45 -21.17 -20.34
C ALA A 12 -10.19 -19.66 -20.14
N ALA A 13 -10.89 -19.03 -19.19
CA ALA A 13 -10.63 -17.65 -18.80
C ALA A 13 -9.36 -17.59 -17.94
N THR A 14 -8.24 -17.21 -18.54
CA THR A 14 -7.01 -16.89 -17.80
C THR A 14 -7.18 -15.55 -17.09
N ALA A 15 -7.45 -15.59 -15.79
CA ALA A 15 -7.39 -14.41 -14.94
C ALA A 15 -5.92 -13.96 -14.82
N ALA A 16 -5.55 -12.90 -15.54
CA ALA A 16 -4.27 -12.25 -15.36
C ALA A 16 -4.25 -11.56 -13.99
N ALA A 17 -3.66 -12.21 -12.99
CA ALA A 17 -3.38 -11.57 -11.71
C ALA A 17 -2.31 -10.49 -11.95
N THR A 18 -2.73 -9.22 -11.98
CA THR A 18 -1.79 -8.10 -11.99
C THR A 18 -1.04 -8.11 -10.67
N ALA A 19 0.25 -8.46 -10.70
CA ALA A 19 1.13 -8.36 -9.54
C ALA A 19 1.20 -6.89 -9.10
N ALA A 20 0.54 -6.57 -7.98
CA ALA A 20 0.69 -5.27 -7.34
C ALA A 20 2.15 -5.17 -6.87
N SER A 21 2.94 -4.32 -7.51
CA SER A 21 4.33 -4.08 -7.12
C SER A 21 4.38 -3.26 -5.84
N ALA A 22 4.31 -3.94 -4.69
CA ALA A 22 4.68 -3.37 -3.41
C ALA A 22 6.20 -3.21 -3.36
N GLY A 23 6.68 -2.06 -2.89
CA GLY A 23 8.12 -1.86 -2.67
C GLY A 23 8.53 -2.60 -1.41
N GLU A 24 9.31 -3.68 -1.54
CA GLU A 24 9.85 -4.40 -0.38
C GLU A 24 11.00 -3.60 0.25
N ILE A 25 10.99 -3.48 1.57
CA ILE A 25 12.15 -2.98 2.32
C ILE A 25 13.05 -4.17 2.58
N ARG A 26 14.24 -4.19 1.97
CA ARG A 26 15.24 -5.19 2.35
C ARG A 26 15.66 -5.01 3.82
N PRO A 27 16.07 -6.09 4.52
CA PRO A 27 16.75 -5.97 5.80
C PRO A 27 17.93 -5.00 5.69
N ALA A 28 18.02 -4.04 6.62
CA ALA A 28 18.99 -2.93 6.63
C ALA A 28 18.88 -1.92 5.46
N GLY A 29 17.83 -1.99 4.65
CA GLY A 29 17.48 -0.98 3.64
C GLY A 29 16.50 0.06 4.17
N ALA A 30 16.27 1.10 3.35
CA ALA A 30 15.23 2.09 3.58
C ALA A 30 14.39 2.28 2.31
N ALA A 31 13.08 2.48 2.47
CA ALA A 31 12.17 2.86 1.40
C ALA A 31 11.89 4.36 1.45
N SER A 32 11.95 5.02 0.30
CA SER A 32 11.51 6.41 0.15
C SER A 32 9.99 6.50 0.23
N LEU A 33 9.49 7.56 0.88
CA LEU A 33 8.07 7.86 1.02
C LEU A 33 7.75 9.21 0.40
N ASP A 34 6.62 9.28 -0.29
CA ASP A 34 6.04 10.54 -0.79
C ASP A 34 4.60 10.69 -0.32
N LEU A 35 4.41 11.54 0.67
CA LEU A 35 3.11 11.91 1.24
C LEU A 35 2.67 13.31 0.78
N GLY A 36 3.23 13.82 -0.32
CA GLY A 36 2.92 15.14 -0.87
C GLY A 36 3.82 16.22 -0.29
N PRO A 37 3.31 17.13 0.56
CA PRO A 37 4.14 18.18 1.17
C PRO A 37 5.21 17.63 2.12
N LEU A 38 5.04 16.39 2.58
CA LEU A 38 6.02 15.63 3.35
C LEU A 38 6.70 14.58 2.47
N ALA A 39 8.01 14.49 2.56
CA ALA A 39 8.81 13.41 1.97
C ALA A 39 9.66 12.78 3.06
N GLY A 40 10.06 11.53 2.88
CA GLY A 40 10.80 10.85 3.93
C GLY A 40 11.28 9.47 3.59
N VAL A 41 11.64 8.75 4.64
CA VAL A 41 12.15 7.38 4.56
C VAL A 41 11.51 6.51 5.64
N ALA A 42 11.25 5.25 5.29
CA ALA A 42 10.91 4.19 6.22
C ALA A 42 12.03 3.16 6.24
N TYR A 43 12.39 2.66 7.41
CA TYR A 43 13.23 1.48 7.57
C TYR A 43 12.69 0.64 8.73
N TYR A 44 13.21 -0.57 8.89
CA TYR A 44 12.89 -1.39 10.05
C TYR A 44 14.15 -2.02 10.65
N ALA A 45 14.06 -2.30 11.95
CA ALA A 45 15.03 -3.10 12.67
C ALA A 45 14.30 -4.26 13.35
N ALA A 46 14.91 -5.45 13.32
CA ALA A 46 14.43 -6.58 14.09
C ALA A 46 14.80 -6.38 15.57
N GLU A 47 13.81 -6.51 16.45
CA GLU A 47 13.96 -6.44 17.90
C GLU A 47 13.22 -7.66 18.53
N PRO A 48 13.49 -8.02 19.80
CA PRO A 48 12.84 -9.18 20.43
C PRO A 48 11.31 -9.12 20.42
N ALA A 49 10.75 -7.91 20.48
CA ALA A 49 9.31 -7.68 20.50
C ALA A 49 8.65 -7.71 19.11
N GLY A 50 9.43 -7.74 18.02
CA GLY A 50 8.92 -7.66 16.65
C GLY A 50 9.81 -6.81 15.75
N TYR A 51 9.27 -6.36 14.62
CA TYR A 51 10.01 -5.46 13.74
C TYR A 51 9.64 -4.03 14.06
N ARG A 52 10.60 -3.27 14.60
CA ARG A 52 10.43 -1.84 14.84
C ARG A 52 10.58 -1.11 13.52
N VAL A 53 9.47 -0.62 13.01
CA VAL A 53 9.38 0.25 11.85
C VAL A 53 9.59 1.69 12.31
N VAL A 54 10.49 2.40 11.64
CA VAL A 54 10.76 3.81 11.88
C VAL A 54 10.48 4.58 10.60
N VAL A 55 9.62 5.59 10.70
CA VAL A 55 9.28 6.49 9.61
C VAL A 55 9.75 7.89 9.97
N THR A 56 10.60 8.48 9.14
CA THR A 56 11.04 9.87 9.28
C THR A 56 10.48 10.69 8.14
N LEU A 57 9.66 11.70 8.44
CA LEU A 57 9.05 12.60 7.48
C LEU A 57 9.55 14.02 7.71
N ALA A 58 10.03 14.67 6.66
CA ALA A 58 10.37 16.08 6.68
C ALA A 58 9.41 16.84 5.75
N PRO A 59 8.98 18.05 6.15
CA PRO A 59 8.39 18.98 5.20
C PRO A 59 9.39 19.28 4.09
N ARG A 60 8.89 19.42 2.86
CA ARG A 60 9.73 19.85 1.72
C ARG A 60 10.18 21.32 1.86
N ALA A 61 9.49 22.10 2.66
CA ALA A 61 9.95 23.41 3.13
C ALA A 61 10.92 23.25 4.31
N ALA A 62 11.78 24.24 4.56
CA ALA A 62 12.73 24.19 5.68
C ALA A 62 11.99 24.20 7.04
N ALA A 63 11.73 23.02 7.59
CA ALA A 63 11.08 22.81 8.87
C ALA A 63 11.57 21.49 9.52
N PRO A 64 11.42 21.33 10.85
CA PRO A 64 11.88 20.12 11.54
C PRO A 64 11.20 18.85 11.04
N ALA A 65 11.96 17.75 11.01
CA ALA A 65 11.43 16.43 10.69
C ALA A 65 10.65 15.83 11.87
N SER A 66 9.63 15.04 11.57
CA SER A 66 8.88 14.23 12.51
C SER A 66 9.25 12.75 12.35
N ARG A 67 9.41 12.04 13.47
CA ARG A 67 9.71 10.60 13.51
C ARG A 67 8.59 9.85 14.19
N PHE A 68 8.10 8.81 13.53
CA PHE A 68 7.08 7.89 14.02
C PHE A 68 7.65 6.48 14.12
N GLU A 69 7.22 5.74 15.14
CA GLU A 69 7.69 4.38 15.37
C GLU A 69 6.54 3.47 15.75
N ALA A 70 6.60 2.23 15.26
CA ALA A 70 5.69 1.17 15.63
C ALA A 70 6.44 -0.16 15.62
N VAL A 71 6.11 -1.05 16.55
CA VAL A 71 6.62 -2.43 16.54
C VAL A 71 5.54 -3.32 15.94
N LEU A 72 5.88 -4.03 14.87
CA LEU A 72 4.97 -4.92 14.15
C LEU A 72 5.30 -6.40 14.45
N ALA A 73 4.32 -7.10 15.01
CA ALA A 73 4.27 -8.56 15.00
C ALA A 73 3.99 -9.08 13.57
N PRO A 74 4.26 -10.36 13.28
CA PRO A 74 3.91 -10.95 11.97
C PRO A 74 2.41 -10.76 11.65
N GLY A 75 2.10 -10.32 10.44
CA GLY A 75 0.74 -10.04 9.96
C GLY A 75 0.18 -8.68 10.38
N GLN A 76 0.94 -7.87 11.11
CA GLN A 76 0.52 -6.51 11.47
C GLN A 76 0.95 -5.47 10.43
N SER A 77 0.24 -4.34 10.43
CA SER A 77 0.54 -3.20 9.58
C SER A 77 0.33 -1.90 10.34
N VAL A 78 0.97 -0.84 9.85
CA VAL A 78 0.74 0.53 10.29
C VAL A 78 0.53 1.41 9.06
N THR A 79 -0.38 2.38 9.17
CA THR A 79 -0.62 3.37 8.12
C THR A 79 -0.21 4.75 8.59
N VAL A 80 0.60 5.43 7.80
CA VAL A 80 0.99 6.82 8.02
C VAL A 80 0.35 7.66 6.92
N SER A 81 -0.29 8.77 7.31
CA SER A 81 -1.02 9.61 6.37
C SER A 81 -0.78 11.10 6.62
N THR A 82 -0.99 11.89 5.58
CA THR A 82 -1.00 13.35 5.65
C THR A 82 -2.37 13.83 5.18
N PRO A 83 -3.01 14.74 5.95
CA PRO A 83 -4.31 15.27 5.58
C PRO A 83 -4.24 16.05 4.27
N ARG A 84 -5.40 16.19 3.62
CA ARG A 84 -5.62 17.08 2.49
C ARG A 84 -6.75 18.04 2.84
N GLU A 85 -7.26 18.77 1.85
CA GLU A 85 -8.46 19.60 1.99
C GLU A 85 -9.63 18.81 2.56
N ALA A 86 -10.55 19.51 3.23
CA ALA A 86 -11.74 18.90 3.79
C ALA A 86 -12.52 18.13 2.71
N GLY A 87 -12.89 16.88 3.01
CA GLY A 87 -13.57 16.00 2.05
C GLY A 87 -12.65 15.27 1.05
N ALA A 88 -11.37 15.63 0.96
CA ALA A 88 -10.41 14.90 0.15
C ALA A 88 -9.82 13.70 0.90
N ALA A 89 -9.62 12.58 0.19
CA ALA A 89 -8.91 11.43 0.74
C ALA A 89 -7.49 11.80 1.17
N ALA A 90 -7.10 11.39 2.38
CA ALA A 90 -5.73 11.57 2.86
C ALA A 90 -4.74 10.86 1.95
N ARG A 91 -3.55 11.44 1.81
CA ARG A 91 -2.45 10.74 1.16
C ARG A 91 -1.78 9.85 2.19
N ALA A 92 -1.68 8.56 1.92
CA ALA A 92 -1.24 7.60 2.92
C ALA A 92 -0.36 6.50 2.33
N VAL A 93 0.46 5.90 3.20
CA VAL A 93 1.26 4.71 2.93
C VAL A 93 1.03 3.71 4.05
N THR A 94 0.87 2.44 3.69
CA THR A 94 0.78 1.33 4.63
C THR A 94 2.09 0.56 4.61
N ILE A 95 2.63 0.29 5.79
CA ILE A 95 3.79 -0.56 6.00
C ILE A 95 3.28 -1.83 6.65
N SER A 96 3.47 -2.96 5.99
CA SER A 96 2.98 -4.27 6.42
C SER A 96 4.14 -5.22 6.66
N ARG A 97 4.00 -6.07 7.69
CA ARG A 97 4.92 -7.19 7.93
C ARG A 97 4.22 -8.50 7.61
N ASP A 98 4.74 -9.20 6.61
CA ASP A 98 4.27 -10.52 6.19
C ASP A 98 5.37 -11.55 6.48
N GLY A 99 5.26 -12.22 7.64
CA GLY A 99 6.33 -13.08 8.15
C GLY A 99 7.60 -12.27 8.43
N ASP A 100 8.62 -12.47 7.60
CA ASP A 100 9.90 -11.75 7.70
C ASP A 100 10.06 -10.66 6.62
N ALA A 101 9.09 -10.53 5.72
CA ALA A 101 9.08 -9.47 4.71
C ALA A 101 8.39 -8.22 5.24
N VAL A 102 8.95 -7.05 4.92
CA VAL A 102 8.32 -5.75 5.15
C VAL A 102 8.06 -5.07 3.83
N SER A 103 6.82 -4.69 3.58
CA SER A 103 6.41 -4.04 2.35
C SER A 103 5.86 -2.64 2.62
N VAL A 104 6.07 -1.72 1.67
CA VAL A 104 5.47 -0.39 1.66
C VAL A 104 4.53 -0.29 0.47
N THR A 105 3.27 0.03 0.76
CA THR A 105 2.23 0.17 -0.26
C THR A 105 1.57 1.53 -0.15
N PRO A 106 1.54 2.35 -1.23
CA PRO A 106 0.73 3.56 -1.27
C PRO A 106 -0.75 3.21 -1.13
N VAL A 107 -1.46 3.89 -0.25
CA VAL A 107 -2.91 3.73 -0.12
C VAL A 107 -3.56 4.47 -1.29
N ARG A 108 -4.08 3.70 -2.26
CA ARG A 108 -4.90 4.22 -3.34
C ARG A 108 -6.36 4.12 -2.89
N VAL A 109 -6.94 5.23 -2.44
CA VAL A 109 -8.39 5.27 -2.26
C VAL A 109 -9.02 5.16 -3.66
N ARG A 110 -9.75 4.07 -3.92
CA ARG A 110 -10.67 4.02 -5.07
C ARG A 110 -11.63 5.18 -4.89
N GLN A 111 -11.52 6.20 -5.74
CA GLN A 111 -12.61 7.16 -5.89
C GLN A 111 -13.76 6.38 -6.54
N THR A 112 -14.68 5.85 -5.74
CA THR A 112 -16.08 5.75 -6.17
C THR A 112 -16.61 7.18 -6.22
N ALA A 113 -16.20 7.91 -7.25
CA ALA A 113 -17.05 8.94 -7.82
C ALA A 113 -18.10 8.19 -8.67
N GLU A 114 -19.34 8.66 -8.62
CA GLU A 114 -20.51 8.16 -9.38
C GLU A 114 -21.21 6.92 -8.80
N ALA A 115 -22.16 7.15 -7.88
CA ALA A 115 -23.51 6.56 -7.94
C ALA A 115 -24.41 7.03 -6.77
N THR A 116 -24.61 8.34 -6.58
CA THR A 116 -25.89 8.86 -6.03
C THR A 116 -26.11 10.30 -6.49
N ALA A 117 -26.01 10.52 -7.80
CA ALA A 117 -26.69 11.63 -8.49
C ALA A 117 -27.68 11.00 -9.47
N ALA A 118 -28.66 10.28 -8.92
CA ALA A 118 -29.84 9.80 -9.64
C ALA A 118 -30.80 9.20 -8.60
N ILE A 119 -31.51 10.04 -7.86
CA ILE A 119 -32.97 9.90 -7.66
C ILE A 119 -33.47 11.34 -7.66
N GLU A 120 -34.03 11.77 -8.79
CA GLU A 120 -35.13 12.75 -8.78
C GLU A 120 -36.40 12.09 -8.23
#